data_AF-A0A226E6N0-F1
#
_entry.id   AF-A0A226E6N0-F1
#
_cell.length_a   1.000
_cell.length_b   1.000
_cell.length_c   1.000
_cell.angle_alpha   90.00
_cell.angle_beta   90.00
_cell.angle_gamma   90.00
#
_symmetry.space_group_name_H-M   'P 1'
#
loop_
_entity.id
_entity.type
_entity.pdbx_description
1 polymer ?
#
loop_
_entity_poly.entity_id
_entity_poly.type
_entity_poly.pdbx_seq_one_letter_code
_entity_poly.pdbx_strand_id
1 'polypeptide(L)'
;MAQAKLNNISSFISFTVLVVFGVIQLSDAQYITLGLCPRIGGMRDFNISRYEGLWYEVEKYWFAVEATASCTNVRYVANPDGTFGVEINMLEEITRTKMSMPGVTWYRSRDGSADFMLDLLVTQSPIPFHFKYPYLVLDTDYDNYTIKYLCKQLGPFSAQTMWVLSREKSLSPESREHIYNFLRRVGINVQKLRRSNTSTCGDIGK
;
A
#
# COMPACT_ATOMS: atom_id res chain seq x y z
N MET A 1 -2.69 -53.46 -20.40
CA MET A 1 -2.66 -52.08 -20.96
C MET A 1 -3.43 -51.05 -20.13
N ALA A 2 -4.50 -51.42 -19.40
CA ALA A 2 -5.28 -50.48 -18.57
C ALA A 2 -4.55 -49.98 -17.30
N GLN A 3 -3.80 -50.85 -16.61
CA GLN A 3 -3.13 -50.49 -15.35
C GLN A 3 -2.05 -49.40 -15.50
N ALA A 4 -1.32 -49.40 -16.63
CA ALA A 4 -0.31 -48.37 -16.92
C ALA A 4 -0.94 -46.99 -17.18
N LYS A 5 -2.16 -46.94 -17.75
CA LYS A 5 -2.90 -45.69 -17.93
C LYS A 5 -3.38 -45.11 -16.59
N LEU A 6 -3.88 -45.95 -15.68
CA LEU A 6 -4.32 -45.53 -14.34
C LEU A 6 -3.16 -44.97 -13.49
N ASN A 7 -1.98 -45.60 -13.53
CA ASN A 7 -0.81 -45.13 -12.78
C ASN A 7 -0.28 -43.79 -13.31
N ASN A 8 -0.32 -43.57 -14.63
CA ASN A 8 0.04 -42.28 -15.22
C ASN A 8 -0.96 -41.18 -14.81
N ILE A 9 -2.26 -41.47 -14.82
CA ILE A 9 -3.30 -40.51 -14.41
C ILE A 9 -3.15 -40.14 -12.92
N SER A 10 -2.89 -41.11 -12.05
CA SER A 10 -2.65 -40.88 -10.61
C SER A 10 -1.41 -40.01 -10.36
N SER A 11 -0.33 -40.24 -11.10
CA SER A 11 0.92 -39.46 -11.00
C SER A 11 0.72 -38.02 -11.48
N PHE A 12 0.00 -37.83 -12.59
CA PHE A 12 -0.36 -36.51 -13.11
C PHE A 12 -1.27 -35.74 -12.14
N ILE A 13 -2.28 -36.37 -11.54
CA ILE A 13 -3.16 -35.72 -10.56
C ILE A 13 -2.35 -35.30 -9.32
N SER A 14 -1.47 -36.16 -8.82
CA SER A 14 -0.61 -35.87 -7.66
C SER A 14 0.36 -34.71 -7.92
N PHE A 15 1.01 -34.70 -9.10
CA PHE A 15 1.91 -33.62 -9.51
C PHE A 15 1.16 -32.29 -9.70
N THR A 16 -0.03 -32.33 -10.29
CA THR A 16 -0.86 -31.12 -10.48
C THR A 16 -1.32 -30.55 -9.13
N VAL A 17 -1.73 -31.40 -8.18
CA VAL A 17 -2.13 -30.97 -6.83
C VAL A 17 -0.95 -30.37 -6.06
N LEU A 18 0.26 -30.95 -6.17
CA LEU A 18 1.47 -30.41 -5.55
C LEU A 18 1.92 -29.08 -6.15
N VAL A 19 1.82 -28.92 -7.48
CA VAL A 19 2.08 -27.64 -8.15
C VAL A 19 1.04 -26.59 -7.73
N VAL A 20 -0.24 -26.94 -7.65
CA VAL A 20 -1.29 -26.02 -7.18
C VAL A 20 -1.07 -25.61 -5.71
N PHE A 21 -0.74 -26.56 -4.82
CA PHE A 21 -0.43 -26.23 -3.41
C PHE A 21 0.87 -25.42 -3.26
N GLY A 22 1.90 -25.69 -4.06
CA GLY A 22 3.14 -24.92 -4.08
C GLY A 22 2.97 -23.50 -4.63
N VAL A 23 2.10 -23.32 -5.63
CA VAL A 23 1.78 -22.01 -6.21
C VAL A 23 0.88 -21.17 -5.27
N ILE A 24 0.02 -21.79 -4.45
CA ILE A 24 -0.78 -21.08 -3.43
C ILE A 24 0.12 -20.42 -2.37
N GLN A 25 1.27 -21.02 -2.04
CA GLN A 25 2.22 -20.50 -1.05
C GLN A 25 3.04 -19.29 -1.56
N LEU A 26 2.91 -18.90 -2.83
CA LEU A 26 3.60 -17.75 -3.42
C LEU A 26 2.68 -16.54 -3.68
N SER A 27 1.45 -16.56 -3.14
CA SER A 27 0.44 -15.52 -3.43
C SER A 27 0.53 -14.25 -2.58
N ASP A 28 1.63 -14.04 -1.86
CA ASP A 28 1.86 -12.88 -0.99
C ASP A 28 2.34 -11.63 -1.78
N ALA A 29 2.03 -11.48 -3.06
CA ALA A 29 2.44 -10.29 -3.81
C ALA A 29 1.70 -9.01 -3.36
N GLN A 30 0.42 -9.15 -3.01
CA GLN A 30 -0.50 -8.11 -2.55
C GLN A 30 -1.62 -8.79 -1.75
N TYR A 31 -2.37 -8.06 -0.91
CA TYR A 31 -3.57 -8.64 -0.28
C TYR A 31 -4.67 -8.83 -1.34
N ILE A 32 -4.70 -10.01 -1.95
CA ILE A 32 -5.71 -10.43 -2.92
C ILE A 32 -6.78 -11.24 -2.18
N THR A 33 -8.03 -10.82 -2.32
CA THR A 33 -9.18 -11.50 -1.73
C THR A 33 -10.26 -11.74 -2.78
N LEU A 34 -11.01 -12.83 -2.62
CA LEU A 34 -12.24 -13.05 -3.36
C LEU A 34 -13.23 -11.93 -3.01
N GLY A 35 -13.94 -11.42 -4.02
CA GLY A 35 -14.91 -10.34 -3.87
C GLY A 35 -14.57 -9.10 -4.69
N LEU A 36 -15.54 -8.18 -4.72
CA LEU A 36 -15.39 -6.88 -5.37
C LEU A 36 -14.66 -5.90 -4.45
N CYS A 37 -14.00 -4.90 -5.05
CA CYS A 37 -13.57 -3.74 -4.31
C CYS A 37 -14.75 -3.12 -3.56
N PRO A 38 -14.60 -2.82 -2.26
CA PRO A 38 -15.67 -2.17 -1.51
C PRO A 38 -15.94 -0.79 -2.11
N ARG A 39 -17.22 -0.39 -2.16
CA ARG A 39 -17.62 0.94 -2.64
C ARG A 39 -17.37 1.98 -1.56
N ILE A 40 -16.13 2.44 -1.46
CA ILE A 40 -15.69 3.45 -0.50
C ILE A 40 -15.16 4.64 -1.30
N GLY A 41 -15.60 5.84 -0.95
CA GLY A 41 -15.06 7.09 -1.50
C GLY A 41 -13.97 7.67 -0.61
N GLY A 42 -13.17 8.58 -1.16
CA GLY A 42 -12.23 9.37 -0.37
C GLY A 42 -12.97 10.32 0.59
N MET A 43 -12.27 10.73 1.65
CA MET A 43 -12.71 11.74 2.61
C MET A 43 -13.20 12.99 1.87
N ARG A 44 -14.36 13.51 2.25
CA ARG A 44 -14.90 14.75 1.68
C ARG A 44 -14.25 15.97 2.30
N ASP A 45 -14.30 17.09 1.59
CA ASP A 45 -13.79 18.38 2.07
C ASP A 45 -12.31 18.31 2.48
N PHE A 46 -11.53 17.52 1.74
CA PHE A 46 -10.13 17.26 2.06
C PHE A 46 -9.26 18.49 1.79
N ASN A 47 -8.57 18.95 2.83
CA ASN A 47 -7.67 20.09 2.76
C ASN A 47 -6.21 19.62 2.60
N ILE A 48 -5.77 19.56 1.36
CA ILE A 48 -4.42 19.09 1.04
C ILE A 48 -3.31 20.03 1.51
N SER A 49 -3.57 21.33 1.70
CA SER A 49 -2.60 22.26 2.29
C SER A 49 -2.31 21.92 3.75
N ARG A 50 -3.30 21.42 4.51
CA ARG A 50 -3.07 20.88 5.86
C ARG A 50 -2.37 19.51 5.84
N TYR A 51 -2.40 18.83 4.70
CA TYR A 51 -1.80 17.52 4.52
C TYR A 51 -0.30 17.57 4.16
N GLU A 52 0.21 18.75 3.81
CA GLU A 52 1.63 18.98 3.50
C GLU A 52 2.56 18.57 4.66
N GLY A 53 3.83 18.40 4.31
CA GLY A 53 4.88 17.99 5.24
C GLY A 53 5.11 16.49 5.29
N LEU A 54 5.73 16.05 6.38
CA LEU A 54 6.24 14.68 6.53
C LEU A 54 5.19 13.75 7.15
N TRP A 55 5.14 12.53 6.64
CA TRP A 55 4.33 11.43 7.12
C TRP A 55 5.15 10.15 7.18
N TYR A 56 5.15 9.45 8.32
CA TYR A 56 5.79 8.15 8.49
C TYR A 56 4.78 7.04 8.27
N GLU A 57 5.11 6.06 7.44
CA GLU A 57 4.32 4.84 7.36
C GLU A 57 4.52 4.01 8.63
N VAL A 58 3.43 3.81 9.37
CA VAL A 58 3.45 3.14 10.67
C VAL A 58 2.78 1.78 10.65
N GLU A 59 1.80 1.58 9.77
CA GLU A 59 1.19 0.28 9.49
C GLU A 59 0.81 0.18 8.01
N LYS A 60 0.81 -1.04 7.48
CA LYS A 60 0.39 -1.29 6.11
C LYS A 60 -0.18 -2.69 5.94
N TYR A 61 -0.93 -2.88 4.86
CA TYR A 61 -1.10 -4.24 4.32
C TYR A 61 0.20 -4.75 3.73
N TRP A 62 0.36 -6.06 3.74
CA TRP A 62 1.48 -6.67 3.06
C TRP A 62 1.43 -6.33 1.56
N PHE A 63 2.53 -5.74 1.09
CA PHE A 63 2.70 -5.29 -0.29
C PHE A 63 4.10 -5.67 -0.72
N ALA A 64 4.24 -6.58 -1.68
CA ALA A 64 5.54 -7.19 -1.99
C ALA A 64 6.57 -6.19 -2.51
N VAL A 65 6.14 -5.10 -3.15
CA VAL A 65 7.03 -4.02 -3.60
C VAL A 65 7.78 -3.38 -2.42
N GLU A 66 7.20 -3.43 -1.22
CA GLU A 66 7.76 -2.88 0.01
C GLU A 66 8.16 -3.97 1.02
N ALA A 67 8.31 -5.23 0.58
CA ALA A 67 8.54 -6.37 1.48
C ALA A 67 9.80 -6.21 2.35
N THR A 68 10.85 -5.58 1.82
CA THR A 68 12.12 -5.31 2.51
C THR A 68 12.29 -3.85 2.89
N ALA A 69 11.20 -3.08 2.83
CA ALA A 69 11.19 -1.66 3.14
C ALA A 69 11.05 -1.40 4.63
N SER A 70 11.95 -0.57 5.17
CA SER A 70 11.81 0.03 6.49
C SER A 70 11.95 1.54 6.41
N CYS A 71 11.54 2.22 7.48
CA CYS A 71 11.70 3.67 7.62
C CYS A 71 11.02 4.48 6.49
N THR A 72 9.98 3.91 5.88
CA THR A 72 9.22 4.56 4.82
C THR A 72 8.57 5.83 5.36
N ASN A 73 8.88 6.94 4.70
CA ASN A 73 8.24 8.22 4.95
C ASN A 73 7.94 8.90 3.62
N VAL A 74 6.93 9.76 3.65
CA VAL A 74 6.43 10.48 2.50
C VAL A 74 6.38 11.96 2.86
N ARG A 75 7.00 12.80 2.03
CA ARG A 75 6.91 14.26 2.14
C ARG A 75 6.03 14.81 1.03
N TYR A 76 5.08 15.65 1.40
CA TYR A 76 4.19 16.36 0.48
C TYR A 76 4.51 17.85 0.47
N VAL A 77 4.55 18.45 -0.72
CA VAL A 77 4.80 19.88 -0.94
C VAL A 77 3.85 20.40 -2.01
N ALA A 78 3.18 21.52 -1.79
CA ALA A 78 2.35 22.12 -2.83
C ALA A 78 3.18 22.68 -3.98
N ASN A 79 2.71 22.46 -5.20
CA ASN A 79 3.25 23.07 -6.41
C ASN A 79 2.37 24.25 -6.86
N PRO A 80 2.94 25.25 -7.58
CA PRO A 80 2.19 26.40 -8.09
C PRO A 80 1.07 26.05 -9.08
N ASP A 81 1.15 24.89 -9.73
CA ASP A 81 0.17 24.40 -10.72
C ASP A 81 -1.04 23.69 -10.09
N GLY A 82 -1.11 23.66 -8.75
CA GLY A 82 -2.18 23.00 -8.00
C GLY A 82 -1.99 21.48 -7.84
N THR A 83 -0.88 20.92 -8.30
CA THR A 83 -0.45 19.55 -7.96
C THR A 83 0.37 19.54 -6.68
N PHE A 84 0.75 18.35 -6.21
CA PHE A 84 1.55 18.18 -5.00
C PHE A 84 2.77 17.33 -5.31
N GLY A 85 3.95 17.89 -5.07
CA GLY A 85 5.19 17.15 -5.06
C GLY A 85 5.16 16.09 -3.96
N VAL A 86 5.66 14.91 -4.30
CA VAL A 86 5.76 13.77 -3.39
C VAL A 86 7.20 13.28 -3.40
N GLU A 87 7.77 13.05 -2.23
CA GLU A 87 9.03 12.34 -2.10
C GLU A 87 8.83 11.17 -1.13
N ILE A 88 9.01 9.94 -1.63
CA ILE A 88 8.97 8.74 -0.79
C ILE A 88 10.42 8.32 -0.51
N ASN A 89 10.77 8.31 0.78
CA ASN A 89 12.07 7.86 1.25
C ASN A 89 11.92 6.56 2.02
N MET A 90 12.81 5.60 1.79
CA MET A 90 12.81 4.30 2.49
C MET A 90 14.22 3.72 2.60
N LEU A 91 14.39 2.76 3.51
CA LEU A 91 15.58 1.96 3.69
C LEU A 91 15.30 0.53 3.23
N GLU A 92 16.06 0.05 2.27
CA GLU A 92 16.08 -1.36 1.94
C GLU A 92 16.87 -2.12 3.03
N GLU A 93 16.26 -3.10 3.70
CA GLU A 93 16.83 -3.74 4.88
C GLU A 93 18.01 -4.69 4.60
N ILE A 94 18.04 -5.34 3.44
CA ILE A 94 19.05 -6.36 3.08
C ILE A 94 20.38 -5.69 2.68
N THR A 95 20.30 -4.73 1.78
CA THR A 95 21.42 -3.98 1.19
C THR A 95 21.76 -2.74 2.00
N ARG A 96 20.88 -2.31 2.92
CA ARG A 96 20.99 -1.07 3.72
C ARG A 96 21.04 0.18 2.83
N THR A 97 20.49 0.10 1.63
CA THR A 97 20.46 1.19 0.66
C THR A 97 19.33 2.15 0.96
N LYS A 98 19.64 3.45 1.03
CA LYS A 98 18.62 4.50 1.08
C LYS A 98 18.05 4.71 -0.31
N MET A 99 16.73 4.69 -0.42
CA MET A 99 16.01 4.95 -1.67
C MET A 99 15.15 6.20 -1.51
N SER A 100 15.17 7.05 -2.53
CA SER A 100 14.27 8.20 -2.68
C SER A 100 13.59 8.11 -4.03
N MET A 101 12.27 8.25 -4.05
CA MET A 101 11.43 8.25 -5.24
C MET A 101 10.64 9.56 -5.27
N PRO A 102 11.08 10.53 -6.10
CA PRO A 102 10.31 11.74 -6.32
C PRO A 102 9.10 11.44 -7.21
N GLY A 103 8.06 12.26 -7.07
CA GLY A 103 6.83 12.11 -7.84
C GLY A 103 5.89 13.30 -7.67
N VAL A 104 4.72 13.16 -8.26
CA VAL A 104 3.65 14.17 -8.22
C VAL A 104 2.31 13.47 -8.00
N THR A 105 1.43 14.10 -7.22
CA THR A 105 0.05 13.66 -7.03
C THR A 105 -0.95 14.78 -7.30
N TRP A 106 -2.12 14.41 -7.82
CA TRP A 106 -3.19 15.35 -8.15
C TRP A 106 -4.57 14.70 -7.93
N TYR A 107 -5.59 15.54 -7.71
CA TYR A 107 -6.97 15.07 -7.56
C TYR A 107 -7.46 14.43 -8.86
N ARG A 108 -8.09 13.27 -8.74
CA ARG A 108 -8.89 12.63 -9.79
C ARG A 108 -10.36 13.01 -9.68
N SER A 109 -10.82 13.27 -8.46
CA SER A 109 -12.18 13.70 -8.20
C SER A 109 -12.41 15.15 -8.66
N ARG A 110 -13.67 15.48 -8.90
CA ARG A 110 -14.12 16.85 -9.18
C ARG A 110 -14.97 17.44 -8.06
N ASP A 111 -15.33 16.62 -7.09
CA ASP A 111 -16.24 16.95 -5.98
C ASP A 111 -15.48 17.25 -4.67
N GLY A 112 -14.15 17.34 -4.72
CA GLY A 112 -13.29 17.60 -3.56
C GLY A 112 -13.07 16.37 -2.66
N SER A 113 -13.56 15.19 -3.03
CA SER A 113 -13.23 13.95 -2.33
C SER A 113 -11.74 13.62 -2.49
N ALA A 114 -11.13 13.03 -1.46
CA ALA A 114 -9.72 12.69 -1.42
C ALA A 114 -9.39 11.45 -2.28
N ASP A 115 -9.62 11.55 -3.60
CA ASP A 115 -9.24 10.57 -4.61
C ASP A 115 -8.15 11.17 -5.49
N PHE A 116 -6.99 10.52 -5.50
CA PHE A 116 -5.77 11.02 -6.11
C PHE A 116 -5.20 10.02 -7.11
N MET A 117 -4.45 10.55 -8.08
CA MET A 117 -3.47 9.78 -8.85
C MET A 117 -2.08 10.11 -8.32
N LEU A 118 -1.23 9.10 -8.13
CA LEU A 118 0.20 9.28 -7.88
C LEU A 118 1.00 8.87 -9.11
N ASP A 119 2.03 9.63 -9.43
CA ASP A 119 3.06 9.29 -10.41
C ASP A 119 4.44 9.37 -9.75
N LEU A 120 5.09 8.23 -9.54
CA LEU A 120 6.43 8.12 -8.94
C LEU A 120 7.46 7.82 -10.02
N LEU A 121 8.59 8.52 -9.99
CA LEU A 121 9.77 8.19 -10.77
C LEU A 121 10.62 7.18 -10.00
N VAL A 122 10.69 5.95 -10.50
CA VAL A 122 11.54 4.89 -9.94
C VAL A 122 12.86 4.89 -10.68
N THR A 123 13.94 5.26 -9.97
CA THR A 123 15.30 5.35 -10.53
C THR A 123 16.21 4.20 -10.08
N GLN A 124 15.77 3.39 -9.12
CA GLN A 124 16.52 2.25 -8.58
C GLN A 124 16.45 1.00 -9.47
N SER A 125 15.93 1.14 -10.69
CA SER A 125 15.90 0.11 -11.74
C SER A 125 16.97 0.43 -12.80
N PRO A 126 17.53 -0.57 -13.50
CA PRO A 126 18.48 -0.33 -14.60
C PRO A 126 17.96 0.65 -15.66
N ILE A 127 16.64 0.69 -15.84
CA ILE A 127 15.94 1.65 -16.70
C ILE A 127 14.94 2.40 -15.82
N PRO A 128 15.06 3.74 -15.66
CA PRO A 128 14.08 4.53 -14.94
C PRO A 128 12.69 4.41 -15.56
N PHE A 129 11.66 4.35 -14.73
CA PHE A 129 10.28 4.26 -15.18
C PHE A 129 9.31 4.98 -14.25
N HIS A 130 8.14 5.30 -14.77
CA HIS A 130 7.05 5.91 -14.01
C HIS A 130 6.11 4.83 -13.46
N PHE A 131 5.93 4.82 -12.14
CA PHE A 131 4.96 3.96 -11.47
C PHE A 131 3.73 4.78 -11.07
N LYS A 132 2.63 4.57 -11.82
CA LYS A 132 1.38 5.32 -11.66
C LYS A 132 0.29 4.47 -11.00
N TYR A 133 -0.33 4.98 -9.94
CA TYR A 133 -1.46 4.32 -9.32
C TYR A 133 -2.41 5.29 -8.60
N PRO A 134 -3.73 4.99 -8.58
CA PRO A 134 -4.69 5.77 -7.81
C PRO A 134 -4.63 5.42 -6.32
N TYR A 135 -5.03 6.33 -5.46
CA TYR A 135 -5.30 6.05 -4.05
C TYR A 135 -6.35 6.99 -3.49
N LEU A 136 -7.04 6.53 -2.46
CA LEU A 136 -7.94 7.32 -1.65
C LEU A 136 -7.26 7.68 -0.33
N VAL A 137 -7.53 8.86 0.20
CA VAL A 137 -7.43 9.11 1.65
C VAL A 137 -8.80 8.86 2.23
N LEU A 138 -8.95 7.85 3.08
CA LEU A 138 -10.25 7.47 3.64
C LEU A 138 -10.63 8.33 4.85
N ASP A 139 -9.66 8.67 5.68
CA ASP A 139 -9.82 9.48 6.88
C ASP A 139 -8.47 10.07 7.30
N THR A 140 -8.47 11.31 7.79
CA THR A 140 -7.31 11.97 8.38
C THR A 140 -7.76 13.10 9.29
N ASP A 141 -7.02 13.30 10.38
CA ASP A 141 -7.13 14.52 11.20
C ASP A 141 -6.07 15.56 10.82
N TYR A 142 -5.29 15.32 9.77
CA TYR A 142 -4.16 16.12 9.25
C TYR A 142 -2.93 16.22 10.17
N ASP A 143 -3.14 16.12 11.48
CA ASP A 143 -2.14 16.45 12.50
C ASP A 143 -1.54 15.20 13.17
N ASN A 144 -2.21 14.05 13.11
CA ASN A 144 -1.71 12.83 13.76
C ASN A 144 -1.67 11.63 12.83
N TYR A 145 -2.72 11.39 12.04
CA TYR A 145 -2.80 10.19 11.21
C TYR A 145 -3.49 10.43 9.87
N THR A 146 -3.26 9.50 8.94
CA THR A 146 -3.98 9.41 7.68
C THR A 146 -4.08 7.95 7.23
N ILE A 147 -5.22 7.60 6.65
CA ILE A 147 -5.49 6.27 6.12
C ILE A 147 -5.53 6.37 4.60
N LYS A 148 -4.53 5.79 3.93
CA LYS A 148 -4.51 5.65 2.46
C LYS A 148 -4.98 4.26 2.06
N TYR A 149 -5.76 4.19 0.99
CA TYR A 149 -6.32 2.94 0.49
C TYR A 149 -6.29 2.90 -1.05
N LEU A 150 -5.90 1.74 -1.57
CA LEU A 150 -5.96 1.41 -2.98
C LEU A 150 -6.67 0.07 -3.12
N CYS A 151 -7.61 0.00 -4.06
CA CYS A 151 -8.21 -1.27 -4.46
C CYS A 151 -8.26 -1.36 -5.98
N LYS A 152 -7.80 -2.49 -6.52
CA LYS A 152 -7.87 -2.82 -7.93
C LYS A 152 -8.74 -4.06 -8.12
N GLN A 153 -9.77 -3.94 -8.96
CA GLN A 153 -10.60 -5.07 -9.34
C GLN A 153 -9.84 -5.98 -10.32
N LEU A 154 -9.83 -7.29 -10.05
CA LEU A 154 -9.20 -8.33 -10.85
C LEU A 154 -10.23 -9.45 -11.13
N GLY A 155 -11.17 -9.19 -12.03
CA GLY A 155 -12.28 -10.13 -12.29
C GLY A 155 -13.13 -10.35 -11.04
N PRO A 156 -13.28 -11.59 -10.52
CA PRO A 156 -14.02 -11.86 -9.28
C PRO A 156 -13.21 -11.61 -7.99
N PHE A 157 -11.92 -11.24 -8.13
CA PHE A 157 -11.03 -10.93 -7.01
C PHE A 157 -10.76 -9.43 -6.92
N SER A 158 -10.30 -8.99 -5.75
CA SER A 158 -9.81 -7.63 -5.53
C SER A 158 -8.41 -7.68 -4.95
N ALA A 159 -7.50 -6.88 -5.48
CA ALA A 159 -6.20 -6.60 -4.88
C ALA A 159 -6.32 -5.31 -4.08
N GLN A 160 -6.08 -5.36 -2.77
CA GLN A 160 -6.18 -4.21 -1.89
C GLN A 160 -4.84 -3.95 -1.23
N THR A 161 -4.48 -2.68 -1.16
CA THR A 161 -3.34 -2.22 -0.37
C THR A 161 -3.80 -1.03 0.46
N MET A 162 -3.24 -0.90 1.65
CA MET A 162 -3.50 0.24 2.49
C MET A 162 -2.28 0.61 3.29
N TRP A 163 -2.20 1.88 3.65
CA TRP A 163 -1.15 2.43 4.49
C TRP A 163 -1.80 3.32 5.53
N VAL A 164 -1.38 3.14 6.77
CA VAL A 164 -1.64 4.08 7.85
C VAL A 164 -0.35 4.85 8.05
N LEU A 165 -0.43 6.17 7.91
CA LEU A 165 0.69 7.05 8.13
C LEU A 165 0.41 7.92 9.35
N SER A 166 1.48 8.37 10.01
CA SER A 166 1.44 9.22 11.20
C SER A 166 2.43 10.37 11.06
N ARG A 167 2.15 11.50 11.70
CA ARG A 167 3.14 12.59 11.82
C ARG A 167 4.32 12.18 12.69
N GLU A 168 4.11 11.21 13.57
CA GLU A 168 5.12 10.61 14.42
C GLU A 168 5.50 9.20 13.95
N LYS A 169 6.63 8.67 14.43
CA LYS A 169 7.10 7.32 14.07
C LYS A 169 6.23 6.19 14.64
N SER A 170 5.18 6.52 15.39
CA SER A 170 4.20 5.60 15.93
C SER A 170 2.84 6.29 16.08
N LEU A 171 1.77 5.50 16.28
CA LEU A 171 0.43 6.02 16.59
C LEU A 171 0.22 6.04 18.10
N SER A 172 -0.50 7.06 18.57
CA SER A 172 -1.08 7.04 19.91
C SER A 172 -2.10 5.89 20.03
N PRO A 173 -2.38 5.40 21.26
CA PRO A 173 -3.42 4.40 21.48
C PRO A 173 -4.79 4.86 20.96
N GLU A 174 -5.14 6.13 21.17
CA GLU A 174 -6.40 6.73 20.75
C GLU A 174 -6.54 6.78 19.22
N SER A 175 -5.54 7.30 18.50
CA SER A 175 -5.57 7.34 17.03
C SER A 175 -5.67 5.94 16.44
N ARG A 176 -4.95 4.97 17.01
CA ARG A 176 -5.01 3.56 16.57
C ARG A 176 -6.41 2.96 16.77
N GLU A 177 -7.03 3.20 17.92
CA GLU A 177 -8.38 2.72 18.19
C GLU A 177 -9.39 3.33 17.22
N HIS A 178 -9.34 4.65 17.00
CA HIS A 178 -10.18 5.35 16.04
C HIS A 178 -10.04 4.77 14.63
N ILE A 179 -8.80 4.61 14.15
CA ILE A 179 -8.49 4.02 12.83
C ILE A 179 -9.09 2.63 12.72
N TYR A 180 -8.87 1.74 13.70
CA TYR A 180 -9.37 0.37 13.63
C TYR A 180 -10.90 0.29 13.70
N ASN A 181 -11.55 1.20 14.43
CA ASN A 181 -13.00 1.32 14.45
C ASN A 181 -13.53 1.84 13.10
N PHE A 182 -12.90 2.84 12.52
CA PHE A 182 -13.23 3.35 11.18
C PHE A 182 -13.11 2.25 10.11
N LEU A 183 -11.97 1.55 10.04
CA LEU A 183 -11.72 0.50 9.05
C LEU A 183 -12.74 -0.64 9.13
N ARG A 184 -13.07 -1.08 10.34
CA ARG A 184 -14.12 -2.10 10.55
C ARG A 184 -15.48 -1.63 10.04
N ARG A 185 -15.87 -0.37 10.28
CA ARG A 185 -17.13 0.20 9.79
C ARG A 185 -17.22 0.22 8.27
N VAL A 186 -16.12 0.51 7.58
CA VAL A 186 -16.08 0.55 6.11
C VAL A 186 -15.77 -0.81 5.46
N GLY A 187 -15.69 -1.89 6.25
CA GLY A 187 -15.50 -3.25 5.75
C GLY A 187 -14.06 -3.60 5.37
N ILE A 188 -13.07 -2.88 5.88
CA ILE A 188 -11.65 -3.14 5.67
C ILE A 188 -11.09 -3.99 6.82
N ASN A 189 -10.39 -5.08 6.50
CA ASN A 189 -9.92 -6.07 7.47
C ASN A 189 -8.64 -5.63 8.22
N VAL A 190 -8.83 -5.05 9.41
CA VAL A 190 -7.74 -4.62 10.31
C VAL A 190 -6.73 -5.72 10.67
N GLN A 191 -7.11 -7.01 10.65
CA GLN A 191 -6.18 -8.11 11.00
C GLN A 191 -5.06 -8.31 9.97
N LYS A 192 -5.18 -7.69 8.80
CA LYS A 192 -4.17 -7.73 7.74
C LYS A 192 -3.14 -6.60 7.85
N LEU A 193 -3.36 -5.63 8.74
CA LEU A 193 -2.38 -4.59 9.03
C LEU A 193 -1.16 -5.20 9.75
N ARG A 194 0.01 -4.88 9.23
CA ARG A 194 1.31 -5.16 9.84
C ARG A 194 1.95 -3.84 10.24
N ARG A 195 2.60 -3.80 11.39
CA ARG A 195 3.37 -2.64 11.82
C ARG A 195 4.60 -2.49 10.93
N SER A 196 4.83 -1.26 10.46
CA SER A 196 6.03 -0.93 9.70
C SER A 196 7.21 -0.77 10.65
N ASN A 197 8.41 -1.13 10.19
CA ASN A 197 9.63 -0.92 10.96
C ASN A 197 10.05 0.56 10.87
N THR A 198 9.79 1.31 11.93
CA THR A 198 10.20 2.72 12.09
C THR A 198 11.34 2.90 13.10
N SER A 199 11.94 1.79 13.56
CA SER A 199 13.02 1.79 14.55
C SER A 199 14.38 1.91 13.88
N THR A 200 15.33 2.64 14.50
CA THR A 200 16.72 2.78 14.02
C THR A 200 16.91 3.35 12.60
N CYS A 201 16.09 4.34 12.21
CA CYS A 201 16.08 4.90 10.86
C CYS A 201 17.22 5.88 10.49
N GLY A 202 18.09 6.27 11.43
CA GLY A 202 19.08 7.34 11.18
C GLY A 202 18.46 8.63 10.64
N ASP A 203 19.20 9.38 9.81
CA ASP A 203 18.76 10.63 9.16
C ASP A 203 17.98 10.43 7.85
N ILE A 204 17.21 9.35 7.70
CA ILE A 204 16.41 9.14 6.48
C ILE A 204 15.25 10.15 6.46
N GLY A 205 15.27 11.07 5.47
CA GLY A 205 14.15 11.98 5.18
C GLY A 205 14.04 13.25 6.04
N LYS A 206 15.13 13.70 6.69
CA LYS A 206 15.19 15.06 7.29
C LYS A 206 15.06 16.14 6.23
#